data_AF-A0A1N7H519-F1
#
_entry.id   AF-A0A1N7H519-F1
#
_cell.length_a   1.000
_cell.length_b   1.000
_cell.length_c   1.000
_cell.angle_alpha   90.00
_cell.angle_beta   90.00
_cell.angle_gamma   90.00
#
_symmetry.space_group_name_H-M   'P 1'
#
loop_
_entity.id
_entity.type
_entity.pdbx_description
1 polymer ?
#
loop_
_entity_poly.entity_id
_entity_poly.type
_entity_poly.pdbx_seq_one_letter_code
_entity_poly.pdbx_strand_id
1 'polypeptide(L)'
;MSKFDFPPSIKSRPVWGSLEARPGKHHLMIADGEGAEAILAIAAPELMAKSHIIYIPKGTDYEQKLRDQEPAILHVGPSYEASLQRIRRVLQDAHMGLQVYLAGTEGLMGQAMQEAVSHGIPHTAIQTEHRGSVARRMQCVHCKGITEDVEVDPFVCSHCGLNLFVRDHYSRRLAAYQGVCVDAEDPGNVPEQKGIYE
;
A
#
# COMPACT_ATOMS: atom_id res chain seq x y z
N MET A 1 -10.35 14.50 3.10
CA MET A 1 -11.00 13.28 3.63
C MET A 1 -10.10 12.12 3.26
N SER A 2 -9.46 11.47 4.23
CA SER A 2 -8.41 10.47 3.96
C SER A 2 -8.95 9.08 3.64
N LYS A 3 -10.21 8.78 3.98
CA LYS A 3 -10.89 7.51 3.64
C LYS A 3 -11.66 7.64 2.33
N PHE A 4 -11.56 6.61 1.50
CA PHE A 4 -12.29 6.47 0.24
C PHE A 4 -13.07 5.15 0.25
N ASP A 5 -14.37 5.23 -0.06
CA ASP A 5 -15.22 4.05 -0.21
C ASP A 5 -15.11 3.52 -1.63
N PHE A 6 -14.30 2.46 -1.80
CA PHE A 6 -14.17 1.82 -3.10
C PHE A 6 -15.50 1.18 -3.52
N PRO A 7 -15.92 1.31 -4.80
CA PRO A 7 -17.14 0.66 -5.27
C PRO A 7 -17.05 -0.87 -5.14
N PRO A 8 -18.11 -1.63 -5.39
CA PRO A 8 -17.99 -3.08 -5.60
C PRO A 8 -17.20 -3.38 -6.89
N SER A 9 -16.46 -4.49 -6.93
CA SER A 9 -15.78 -4.98 -8.14
C SER A 9 -15.50 -6.49 -8.07
N ILE A 10 -14.69 -6.98 -8.99
CA ILE A 10 -14.29 -8.38 -9.12
C ILE A 10 -13.56 -8.89 -7.87
N LYS A 11 -13.66 -10.20 -7.62
CA LYS A 11 -13.13 -10.88 -6.43
C LYS A 11 -11.63 -10.68 -6.19
N SER A 12 -10.85 -10.41 -7.23
CA SER A 12 -9.41 -10.20 -7.10
C SER A 12 -9.07 -8.83 -6.51
N ARG A 13 -9.96 -7.83 -6.62
CA ARG A 13 -9.69 -6.50 -6.06
C ARG A 13 -9.67 -6.58 -4.52
N PRO A 14 -8.62 -6.05 -3.86
CA PRO A 14 -8.57 -6.04 -2.41
C PRO A 14 -9.72 -5.23 -1.82
N VAL A 15 -10.15 -5.63 -0.62
CA VAL A 15 -11.04 -4.85 0.23
C VAL A 15 -10.24 -4.49 1.47
N TRP A 16 -10.18 -3.20 1.77
CA TRP A 16 -9.39 -2.66 2.86
C TRP A 16 -10.28 -2.49 4.10
N GLY A 17 -9.78 -2.92 5.26
CA GLY A 17 -10.50 -2.85 6.52
C GLY A 17 -10.23 -1.55 7.27
N SER A 18 -10.47 -1.59 8.58
CA SER A 18 -9.92 -0.60 9.52
C SER A 18 -8.98 -1.30 10.49
N LEU A 19 -7.97 -0.58 10.96
CA LEU A 19 -7.05 -1.10 11.96
C LEU A 19 -7.77 -1.20 13.31
N GLU A 20 -7.49 -2.28 14.01
CA GLU A 20 -7.95 -2.51 15.38
C GLU A 20 -6.78 -2.97 16.24
N ALA A 21 -6.63 -2.39 17.43
CA ALA A 21 -5.64 -2.85 18.40
C ALA A 21 -5.91 -4.34 18.74
N ARG A 22 -4.89 -5.18 18.58
CA ARG A 22 -4.97 -6.62 18.86
C ARG A 22 -3.99 -6.99 19.95
N PRO A 23 -4.25 -8.03 20.75
CA PRO A 23 -3.23 -8.60 21.62
C PRO A 23 -2.02 -9.09 20.82
N GLY A 24 -0.82 -8.70 21.24
CA GLY A 24 0.43 -9.07 20.60
C GLY A 24 1.62 -8.87 21.53
N LYS A 25 2.72 -9.56 21.23
CA LYS A 25 4.00 -9.33 21.92
C LYS A 25 4.78 -8.19 21.26
N HIS A 26 4.66 -8.09 19.93
CA HIS A 26 5.30 -7.08 19.10
C HIS A 26 4.33 -6.62 18.02
N HIS A 27 4.40 -5.35 17.65
CA HIS A 27 3.55 -4.76 16.61
C HIS A 27 4.44 -4.11 15.56
N LEU A 28 4.27 -4.51 14.30
CA LEU A 28 4.89 -3.84 13.16
C LEU A 28 3.82 -3.05 12.42
N MET A 29 3.99 -1.73 12.38
CA MET A 29 3.09 -0.83 11.69
C MET A 29 3.85 -0.16 10.54
N ILE A 30 3.35 -0.29 9.32
CA ILE A 30 3.97 0.32 8.14
C ILE A 30 2.93 1.24 7.50
N ALA A 31 3.26 2.52 7.36
CA ALA A 31 2.34 3.48 6.76
C ALA A 31 3.03 4.54 5.88
N ASP A 32 2.30 5.07 4.90
CA ASP A 32 2.66 6.28 4.17
C ASP A 32 1.58 7.36 4.24
N GLY A 33 1.99 8.62 4.08
CA GLY A 33 1.10 9.77 3.97
C GLY A 33 0.06 9.83 5.09
N GLU A 34 -1.21 9.91 4.70
CA GLU A 34 -2.38 9.91 5.57
C GLU A 34 -2.63 8.57 6.29
N GLY A 35 -1.91 7.50 5.94
CA GLY A 35 -1.92 6.22 6.65
C GLY A 35 -1.53 6.35 8.13
N ALA A 36 -0.77 7.39 8.48
CA ALA A 36 -0.48 7.73 9.88
C ALA A 36 -1.74 7.95 10.71
N GLU A 37 -2.82 8.48 10.11
CA GLU A 37 -4.09 8.70 10.83
C GLU A 37 -4.71 7.40 11.33
N ALA A 38 -4.59 6.31 10.58
CA ALA A 38 -5.09 5.00 10.99
C ALA A 38 -4.32 4.46 12.20
N ILE A 39 -2.99 4.69 12.24
CA ILE A 39 -2.16 4.33 13.39
C ILE A 39 -2.53 5.17 14.61
N LEU A 40 -2.66 6.49 14.43
CA LEU A 40 -3.06 7.42 15.49
C LEU A 40 -4.45 7.08 16.05
N ALA A 41 -5.37 6.59 15.23
CA ALA A 41 -6.72 6.22 15.65
C ALA A 41 -6.76 5.01 16.61
N ILE A 42 -5.79 4.10 16.52
CA ILE A 42 -5.67 2.93 17.41
C ILE A 42 -4.60 3.09 18.48
N ALA A 43 -3.94 4.25 18.54
CA ALA A 43 -2.82 4.46 19.43
C ALA A 43 -3.26 4.42 20.90
N ALA A 44 -2.62 3.54 21.65
CA ALA A 44 -2.74 3.44 23.09
C ALA A 44 -1.33 3.21 23.68
N PRO A 45 -1.00 3.76 24.87
CA PRO A 45 0.35 3.70 25.42
C PRO A 45 0.94 2.27 25.47
N GLU A 46 0.14 1.29 25.88
CA GLU A 46 0.54 -0.12 25.99
C GLU A 46 0.80 -0.81 24.64
N LEU A 47 0.12 -0.34 23.59
CA LEU A 47 0.32 -0.79 22.22
C LEU A 47 1.59 -0.16 21.65
N MET A 48 1.74 1.15 21.81
CA MET A 48 2.85 1.94 21.29
C MET A 48 4.18 1.53 21.91
N ALA A 49 4.21 1.25 23.22
CA ALA A 49 5.37 0.71 23.93
C ALA A 49 5.90 -0.63 23.37
N LYS A 50 5.15 -1.31 22.49
CA LYS A 50 5.55 -2.56 21.80
C LYS A 50 5.58 -2.42 20.27
N SER A 51 5.39 -1.22 19.76
CA SER A 51 5.23 -0.94 18.33
C SER A 51 6.51 -0.45 17.69
N HIS A 52 6.86 -1.08 16.57
CA HIS A 52 7.82 -0.57 15.60
C HIS A 52 7.04 0.01 14.43
N ILE A 53 7.09 1.34 14.30
CA ILE A 53 6.44 2.10 13.23
C ILE A 53 7.49 2.42 12.17
N ILE A 54 7.20 2.05 10.93
CA ILE A 54 7.92 2.48 9.73
C ILE A 54 7.00 3.41 8.96
N TYR A 55 7.36 4.69 8.89
CA TYR A 55 6.54 5.73 8.31
C TYR A 55 7.21 6.43 7.13
N ILE A 56 6.46 6.65 6.04
CA ILE A 56 6.92 7.35 4.84
C ILE A 56 6.04 8.59 4.62
N PRO A 57 6.54 9.82 4.90
CA PRO A 57 5.67 10.99 5.00
C PRO A 57 4.90 11.38 3.73
N LYS A 58 5.44 11.12 2.52
CA LYS A 58 4.84 11.57 1.24
C LYS A 58 4.38 13.05 1.25
N GLY A 59 5.14 13.94 1.89
CA GLY A 59 4.83 15.37 1.99
C GLY A 59 3.82 15.76 3.08
N THR A 60 3.36 14.81 3.89
CA THR A 60 2.49 15.07 5.05
C THR A 60 3.29 15.26 6.34
N ASP A 61 2.70 15.94 7.32
CA ASP A 61 3.34 16.27 8.61
C ASP A 61 2.70 15.50 9.78
N TYR A 62 2.88 14.18 9.78
CA TYR A 62 2.44 13.30 10.88
C TYR A 62 3.61 12.74 11.71
N GLU A 63 4.86 13.04 11.35
CA GLU A 63 6.03 12.50 12.06
C GLU A 63 6.00 12.86 13.56
N GLN A 64 5.81 14.14 13.88
CA GLN A 64 5.79 14.56 15.28
C GLN A 64 4.63 13.93 16.04
N LYS A 65 3.44 13.86 15.43
CA LYS A 65 2.26 13.25 16.05
C LYS A 65 2.48 11.77 16.36
N LEU A 66 3.16 11.03 15.48
CA LEU A 66 3.53 9.63 15.71
C LEU A 66 4.60 9.50 16.81
N ARG A 67 5.55 10.43 16.85
CA ARG A 67 6.59 10.48 17.89
C ARG A 67 5.99 10.74 19.27
N ASP A 68 5.00 11.62 19.36
CA ASP A 68 4.28 11.96 20.60
C ASP A 68 3.48 10.78 21.17
N GLN A 69 3.22 9.73 20.38
CA GLN A 69 2.62 8.48 20.87
C GLN A 69 3.61 7.55 21.58
N GLU A 70 4.89 7.93 21.63
CA GLU A 70 5.98 7.18 22.27
C GLU A 70 6.06 5.70 21.81
N PRO A 71 6.10 5.42 20.49
CA PRO A 71 6.29 4.06 20.01
C PRO A 71 7.67 3.54 20.43
N ALA A 72 7.79 2.22 20.65
CA ALA A 72 9.06 1.59 20.99
C ALA A 72 10.17 1.93 19.98
N ILE A 73 9.81 1.94 18.69
CA ILE A 73 10.69 2.38 17.61
C ILE A 73 9.86 3.14 16.57
N LEU A 74 10.28 4.35 16.22
CA LEU A 74 9.79 5.08 15.05
C LEU A 74 10.93 5.25 14.04
N HIS A 75 10.74 4.71 12.84
CA HIS A 75 11.60 4.95 11.70
C HIS A 75 10.85 5.74 10.64
N VAL A 76 11.40 6.88 10.24
CA VAL A 76 10.87 7.69 9.15
C VAL A 76 11.80 7.55 7.95
N GLY A 77 11.25 7.10 6.82
CA GLY A 77 11.97 6.87 5.57
C GLY A 77 11.48 7.77 4.44
N PRO A 78 12.33 8.13 3.47
CA PRO A 78 11.94 9.03 2.37
C PRO A 78 11.10 8.33 1.29
N SER A 79 11.21 7.01 1.14
CA SER A 79 10.44 6.21 0.19
C SER A 79 10.29 4.75 0.67
N TYR A 80 9.46 3.98 -0.03
CA TYR A 80 9.30 2.55 0.24
C TYR A 80 10.59 1.78 -0.02
N GLU A 81 11.26 2.05 -1.14
CA GLU A 81 12.52 1.40 -1.54
C GLU A 81 13.62 1.65 -0.52
N ALA A 82 13.72 2.89 -0.01
CA ALA A 82 14.67 3.26 1.03
C ALA A 82 14.40 2.53 2.36
N SER A 83 13.13 2.22 2.64
CA SER A 83 12.70 1.54 3.87
C SER A 83 12.72 0.01 3.76
N LEU A 84 12.85 -0.54 2.54
CA LEU A 84 12.66 -1.96 2.24
C LEU A 84 13.61 -2.88 3.03
N GLN A 85 14.88 -2.52 3.15
CA GLN A 85 15.86 -3.33 3.90
C GLN A 85 15.50 -3.40 5.38
N ARG A 86 14.99 -2.31 5.95
CA ARG A 86 14.51 -2.31 7.34
C ARG A 86 13.27 -3.16 7.49
N ILE A 87 12.29 -3.02 6.60
CA ILE A 87 11.07 -3.85 6.61
C ILE A 87 11.45 -5.34 6.62
N ARG A 88 12.31 -5.76 5.69
CA ARG A 88 12.82 -7.14 5.62
C ARG A 88 13.51 -7.57 6.89
N ARG A 89 14.38 -6.72 7.46
CA ARG A 89 15.09 -7.04 8.70
C ARG A 89 14.14 -7.28 9.87
N VAL A 90 13.13 -6.42 10.03
CA VAL A 90 12.14 -6.55 11.09
C VAL A 90 11.32 -7.83 10.92
N LEU A 91 10.94 -8.17 9.70
CA LEU A 91 10.21 -9.41 9.39
C LEU A 91 11.07 -10.65 9.59
N GLN A 92 12.36 -10.61 9.28
CA GLN A 92 13.30 -11.71 9.49
C GLN A 92 13.55 -12.00 10.97
N ASP A 93 13.67 -10.95 11.79
CA ASP A 93 13.90 -11.07 13.23
C ASP A 93 12.58 -11.26 14.03
N ALA A 94 11.45 -11.35 13.33
CA ALA A 94 10.14 -11.49 13.95
C ALA A 94 9.95 -12.87 14.60
N HIS A 95 9.25 -12.86 15.74
CA HIS A 95 8.91 -14.07 16.49
C HIS A 95 7.38 -14.25 16.57
N MET A 96 6.94 -15.43 17.02
CA MET A 96 5.53 -15.71 17.24
C MET A 96 4.88 -14.67 18.19
N GLY A 97 3.72 -14.16 17.78
CA GLY A 97 3.02 -13.08 18.48
C GLY A 97 3.23 -11.68 17.89
N LEU A 98 3.89 -11.57 16.72
CA LEU A 98 3.90 -10.36 15.91
C LEU A 98 2.51 -10.08 15.32
N GLN A 99 2.03 -8.85 15.45
CA GLN A 99 0.88 -8.31 14.73
C GLN A 99 1.37 -7.32 13.67
N VAL A 100 0.84 -7.40 12.44
CA VAL A 100 1.22 -6.53 11.33
C VAL A 100 0.05 -5.66 10.90
N TYR A 101 0.30 -4.37 10.77
CA TYR A 101 -0.65 -3.34 10.39
C TYR A 101 -0.08 -2.54 9.24
N LEU A 102 -0.84 -2.43 8.15
CA LEU A 102 -0.47 -1.65 6.98
C LEU A 102 -1.53 -0.57 6.77
N ALA A 103 -1.12 0.68 6.58
CA ALA A 103 -2.07 1.76 6.31
C ALA A 103 -1.53 2.78 5.33
N GLY A 104 -2.41 3.39 4.53
CA GLY A 104 -2.01 4.38 3.53
C GLY A 104 -2.39 3.94 2.11
N THR A 105 -1.54 4.20 1.12
CA THR A 105 -1.89 3.95 -0.28
C THR A 105 -1.88 2.45 -0.62
N GLU A 106 -2.66 2.06 -1.63
CA GLU A 106 -2.70 0.66 -2.08
C GLU A 106 -1.32 0.14 -2.52
N GLY A 107 -0.49 1.02 -3.10
CA GLY A 107 0.87 0.69 -3.52
C GLY A 107 1.80 0.32 -2.37
N LEU A 108 1.77 1.08 -1.25
CA LEU A 108 2.56 0.73 -0.07
C LEU A 108 2.03 -0.54 0.60
N MET A 109 0.71 -0.60 0.86
CA MET A 109 0.12 -1.74 1.55
C MET A 109 0.32 -3.04 0.79
N GLY A 110 0.16 -3.01 -0.54
CA GLY A 110 0.38 -4.18 -1.38
C GLY A 110 1.81 -4.70 -1.29
N GLN A 111 2.79 -3.82 -1.42
CA GLN A 111 4.21 -4.22 -1.40
C GLN A 111 4.63 -4.70 -0.01
N ALA A 112 4.23 -4.00 1.05
CA ALA A 112 4.52 -4.41 2.43
C ALA A 112 3.85 -5.75 2.78
N MET A 113 2.63 -5.99 2.30
CA MET A 113 1.93 -7.27 2.45
C MET A 113 2.69 -8.40 1.73
N GLN A 114 3.18 -8.15 0.52
CA GLN A 114 3.97 -9.13 -0.23
C GLN A 114 5.24 -9.52 0.54
N GLU A 115 5.96 -8.56 1.11
CA GLU A 115 7.14 -8.81 1.93
C GLU A 115 6.78 -9.63 3.17
N ALA A 116 5.74 -9.24 3.93
CA ALA A 116 5.28 -9.99 5.11
C ALA A 116 4.90 -11.44 4.78
N VAL A 117 4.18 -11.65 3.68
CA VAL A 117 3.81 -13.00 3.20
C VAL A 117 5.03 -13.82 2.79
N SER A 118 6.03 -13.19 2.15
CA SER A 118 7.29 -13.87 1.79
C SER A 118 8.09 -14.33 3.02
N HIS A 119 7.85 -13.69 4.18
CA HIS A 119 8.41 -14.05 5.48
C HIS A 119 7.49 -14.98 6.31
N GLY A 120 6.47 -15.57 5.69
CA GLY A 120 5.62 -16.59 6.32
C GLY A 120 4.43 -16.04 7.13
N ILE A 121 4.18 -14.74 7.10
CA ILE A 121 3.00 -14.14 7.74
C ILE A 121 1.80 -14.33 6.80
N PRO A 122 0.74 -15.06 7.20
CA PRO A 122 -0.41 -15.26 6.32
C PRO A 122 -1.11 -13.92 6.09
N HIS A 123 -1.51 -13.65 4.85
CA HIS A 123 -2.17 -12.40 4.48
C HIS A 123 -3.45 -12.10 5.28
N THR A 124 -4.13 -13.14 5.78
CA THR A 124 -5.32 -13.02 6.63
C THR A 124 -5.02 -12.53 8.05
N ALA A 125 -3.76 -12.62 8.50
CA ALA A 125 -3.31 -12.11 9.79
C ALA A 125 -2.85 -10.65 9.73
N ILE A 126 -2.76 -10.06 8.53
CA ILE A 126 -2.32 -8.69 8.31
C ILE A 126 -3.53 -7.77 8.26
N GLN A 127 -3.54 -6.73 9.10
CA GLN A 127 -4.56 -5.69 9.04
C GLN A 127 -4.17 -4.64 8.02
N THR A 128 -5.16 -4.13 7.29
CA THR A 128 -4.97 -3.13 6.25
C THR A 128 -6.04 -2.06 6.36
N GLU A 129 -5.66 -0.79 6.22
CA GLU A 129 -6.58 0.34 6.16
C GLU A 129 -6.10 1.34 5.10
N HIS A 130 -6.89 1.51 4.03
CA HIS A 130 -6.57 2.48 3.00
C HIS A 130 -6.76 3.91 3.53
N ARG A 131 -5.75 4.75 3.26
CA ARG A 131 -5.79 6.20 3.49
C ARG A 131 -5.04 6.93 2.37
N GLY A 132 -5.49 8.12 2.03
CA GLY A 132 -4.81 8.99 1.07
C GLY A 132 -5.16 8.67 -0.39
N SER A 133 -4.17 8.76 -1.29
CA SER A 133 -4.40 8.61 -2.73
C SER A 133 -4.97 7.23 -3.11
N VAL A 134 -5.89 7.25 -4.08
CA VAL A 134 -6.49 6.07 -4.72
C VAL A 134 -5.75 5.65 -5.99
N ALA A 135 -4.59 6.27 -6.25
CA ALA A 135 -3.73 5.95 -7.37
C ALA A 135 -3.25 4.49 -7.31
N ARG A 136 -3.18 3.87 -8.49
CA ARG A 136 -2.87 2.45 -8.62
C ARG A 136 -1.45 2.22 -9.06
N ARG A 137 -0.84 1.21 -8.46
CA ARG A 137 0.38 0.58 -8.95
C ARG A 137 0.03 -0.38 -10.08
N MET A 138 0.44 -0.05 -11.30
CA MET A 138 0.00 -0.74 -12.52
C MET A 138 1.13 -1.52 -13.18
N GLN A 139 0.97 -2.84 -13.33
CA GLN A 139 1.83 -3.68 -14.17
C GLN A 139 1.34 -3.71 -15.61
N CYS A 140 2.21 -3.34 -16.54
CA CYS A 140 1.99 -3.55 -17.97
C CYS A 140 2.02 -5.05 -18.32
N VAL A 141 0.95 -5.57 -18.91
CA VAL A 141 0.93 -6.98 -19.37
C VAL A 141 1.91 -7.23 -20.53
N HIS A 142 2.24 -6.21 -21.32
CA HIS A 142 3.21 -6.30 -22.42
C HIS A 142 4.65 -6.43 -21.91
N CYS A 143 5.21 -5.37 -21.29
CA CYS A 143 6.63 -5.35 -20.90
C CYS A 143 6.90 -5.75 -19.45
N LYS A 144 5.87 -6.02 -18.64
CA LYS A 144 5.94 -6.31 -17.19
C LYS A 144 6.46 -5.17 -16.31
N GLY A 145 6.78 -4.02 -16.89
CA GLY A 145 7.13 -2.80 -16.17
C GLY A 145 6.00 -2.30 -15.29
N ILE A 146 6.36 -1.66 -14.18
CA ILE A 146 5.42 -1.08 -13.21
C ILE A 146 5.39 0.43 -13.39
N THR A 147 4.20 0.99 -13.59
CA THR A 147 3.96 2.43 -13.48
C THR A 147 3.28 2.69 -12.14
N GLU A 148 3.92 3.50 -11.30
CA GLU A 148 3.40 3.89 -9.99
C GLU A 148 2.38 5.02 -10.13
N ASP A 149 1.57 5.22 -9.10
CA ASP A 149 0.68 6.37 -8.93
C ASP A 149 -0.21 6.71 -10.14
N VAL A 150 -0.80 5.69 -10.79
CA VAL A 150 -1.72 5.88 -11.91
C VAL A 150 -3.11 6.28 -11.40
N GLU A 151 -3.59 7.46 -11.79
CA GLU A 151 -4.91 8.00 -11.39
C GLU A 151 -5.93 8.05 -12.55
N VAL A 152 -5.48 7.76 -13.76
CA VAL A 152 -6.21 8.00 -15.01
C VAL A 152 -6.28 6.75 -15.89
N ASP A 153 -7.33 6.68 -16.71
CA ASP A 153 -7.60 5.61 -17.66
C ASP A 153 -8.07 6.20 -19.01
N PRO A 154 -7.44 5.85 -20.14
CA PRO A 154 -6.19 5.10 -20.26
C PRO A 154 -4.96 5.89 -19.77
N PHE A 155 -3.85 5.19 -19.53
CA PHE A 155 -2.56 5.80 -19.14
C PHE A 155 -1.41 5.29 -20.01
N VAL A 156 -0.33 6.07 -20.12
CA VAL A 156 0.87 5.66 -20.87
C VAL A 156 1.80 4.88 -19.96
N CYS A 157 2.22 3.68 -20.39
CA CYS A 157 3.21 2.90 -19.67
C CYS A 157 4.56 3.63 -19.64
N SER A 158 5.08 3.91 -18.44
CA SER A 158 6.38 4.58 -18.24
C SER A 158 7.59 3.80 -18.78
N HIS A 159 7.42 2.51 -19.14
CA HIS A 159 8.52 1.64 -19.59
C HIS A 159 8.52 1.43 -21.11
N CYS A 160 7.35 1.18 -21.72
CA CYS A 160 7.25 0.84 -23.14
C CYS A 160 6.46 1.84 -23.98
N GLY A 161 5.87 2.87 -23.37
CA GLY A 161 5.15 3.93 -24.07
C GLY A 161 3.77 3.54 -24.63
N LEU A 162 3.29 2.32 -24.42
CA LEU A 162 1.95 1.90 -24.86
C LEU A 162 0.85 2.54 -24.00
N ASN A 163 -0.29 2.84 -24.64
CA ASN A 163 -1.51 3.27 -23.95
C ASN A 163 -2.20 2.05 -23.34
N LEU A 164 -2.38 2.07 -22.02
CA LEU A 164 -2.91 0.96 -21.27
C LEU A 164 -4.26 1.32 -20.65
N PHE A 165 -5.21 0.40 -20.77
CA PHE A 165 -6.47 0.38 -20.04
C PHE A 165 -6.27 -0.14 -18.61
N VAL A 166 -6.86 0.53 -17.63
CA VAL A 166 -6.79 0.18 -16.21
C VAL A 166 -7.80 -0.94 -15.88
N ARG A 167 -7.31 -2.16 -15.63
CA ARG A 167 -8.18 -3.27 -15.17
C ARG A 167 -8.20 -3.36 -13.65
N ASP A 168 -9.35 -3.77 -13.11
CA ASP A 168 -9.51 -4.09 -11.68
C ASP A 168 -8.82 -5.40 -11.23
N HIS A 169 -8.14 -6.11 -12.14
CA HIS A 169 -7.45 -7.35 -11.79
C HIS A 169 -6.17 -7.07 -11.00
N TYR A 170 -6.24 -7.31 -9.70
CA TYR A 170 -5.12 -7.17 -8.78
C TYR A 170 -4.37 -8.48 -8.55
N SER A 171 -3.04 -8.43 -8.71
CA SER A 171 -2.15 -9.54 -8.41
C SER A 171 -1.52 -9.35 -7.03
N ARG A 172 -1.95 -10.15 -6.04
CA ARG A 172 -1.35 -10.15 -4.70
C ARG A 172 0.14 -10.49 -4.73
N ARG A 173 0.56 -11.37 -5.63
CA ARG A 173 1.96 -11.77 -5.79
C ARG A 173 2.85 -10.62 -6.28
N LEU A 174 2.30 -9.70 -7.08
CA LEU A 174 3.06 -8.61 -7.67
C LEU A 174 2.84 -7.28 -6.96
N ALA A 175 1.87 -7.23 -6.03
CA ALA A 175 1.38 -6.02 -5.40
C ALA A 175 1.02 -4.94 -6.44
N ALA A 176 0.31 -5.34 -7.50
CA ALA A 176 -0.02 -4.45 -8.61
C ALA A 176 -1.30 -4.88 -9.33
N TYR A 177 -2.02 -3.90 -9.85
CA TYR A 177 -3.09 -4.06 -10.84
C TYR A 177 -2.51 -4.32 -12.23
N GLN A 178 -3.31 -4.81 -13.17
CA GLN A 178 -2.85 -5.09 -14.54
C GLN A 178 -3.38 -4.07 -15.55
N GLY A 179 -2.48 -3.54 -16.37
CA GLY A 179 -2.78 -2.72 -17.54
C GLY A 179 -2.60 -3.50 -18.84
N VAL A 180 -3.53 -3.36 -19.77
CA VAL A 180 -3.49 -4.00 -21.11
C VAL A 180 -3.58 -2.92 -22.19
N CYS A 181 -2.98 -3.15 -23.35
CA CYS A 181 -3.02 -2.17 -24.45
C CYS A 181 -4.47 -1.84 -24.83
N VAL A 182 -4.83 -0.55 -24.86
CA VAL A 182 -6.21 -0.10 -25.10
C VAL A 182 -6.56 -0.11 -26.59
N ASP A 183 -5.57 0.15 -27.45
CA ASP A 183 -5.66 0.29 -28.90
C ASP A 183 -5.02 -0.90 -29.63
N ALA A 184 -5.03 -2.09 -29.03
CA ALA A 184 -4.38 -3.28 -29.59
C ALA A 184 -4.95 -3.70 -30.97
N GLU A 185 -6.27 -3.50 -31.15
CA GLU A 185 -6.99 -3.88 -32.37
C GLU A 185 -7.06 -2.75 -33.41
N ASP A 186 -6.95 -1.49 -32.97
CA ASP A 186 -7.01 -0.29 -33.83
C ASP A 186 -5.95 0.75 -33.37
N PRO A 187 -4.67 0.55 -33.74
CA PRO A 187 -3.56 1.35 -33.22
C PRO A 187 -3.73 2.86 -33.46
N GLY A 188 -3.58 3.66 -32.41
CA GLY A 188 -3.75 5.11 -32.45
C GLY A 188 -5.16 5.60 -32.13
N ASN A 189 -6.15 4.70 -32.06
CA ASN A 189 -7.50 5.03 -31.59
C ASN A 189 -7.58 4.91 -30.07
N VAL A 190 -7.03 5.91 -29.37
CA VAL A 190 -6.99 5.96 -27.91
C VAL A 190 -8.23 6.67 -27.37
N PRO A 191 -9.02 6.04 -26.48
CA PRO A 191 -10.14 6.71 -25.82
C PRO A 191 -9.72 7.95 -25.04
N GLU A 192 -10.66 8.87 -24.82
CA GLU A 192 -10.43 10.03 -23.97
C GLU A 192 -10.06 9.62 -22.54
N GLN A 193 -9.09 10.32 -21.96
CA GLN A 193 -8.57 10.05 -20.63
C GLN A 193 -9.52 10.60 -19.55
N LYS A 194 -9.83 9.76 -18.57
CA LYS A 194 -10.66 10.11 -17.41
C LYS A 194 -10.08 9.57 -16.11
N GLY A 195 -10.59 10.02 -14.97
CA GLY A 195 -10.21 9.44 -13.67
C GLY A 195 -10.63 7.97 -13.54
N ILE A 196 -9.84 7.14 -12.85
CA ILE A 196 -10.16 5.70 -12.65
C ILE A 196 -11.53 5.49 -11.96
N TYR A 197 -11.97 6.46 -11.16
CA TYR A 197 -13.22 6.43 -10.42
C TYR A 197 -14.26 7.44 -10.92
N GLU A 198 -14.09 7.94 -12.16
CA GLU A 198 -14.99 8.87 -12.85
C GLU A 198 -15.95 8.16 -13.84
#